data_AF-A0AAV6YY40-F1
#
_entry.id   AF-A0AAV6YY40-F1
#
_cell.length_a   1.000
_cell.length_b   1.000
_cell.length_c   1.000
_cell.angle_alpha   90.00
_cell.angle_beta   90.00
_cell.angle_gamma   90.00
#
_symmetry.space_group_name_H-M   'P 1'
#
loop_
_entity.id
_entity.type
_entity.pdbx_description
1 polymer ?
#
loop_
_entity_poly.entity_id
_entity_poly.type
_entity_poly.pdbx_seq_one_letter_code
_entity_poly.pdbx_strand_id
1 'polypeptide(L)'
;MQSQTLEPWKLYSTVGLLLGLDVITFGIWQIVDPLQRTIEEFTKEEPRGDLDVLILPQLEHCSSVKMNTWLGIVYGSKGLLLLLGIFLAYETKSVSTEKINDHRAVGMAIYNVAVLCLITAPVTMILSSQQDASFAFSSLAIVFSAYITLVVLFVPK
;
A
#
# COMPACT_ATOMS: atom_id res chain seq x y z
N MET A 1 -25.92 21.06 21.77
CA MET A 1 -25.02 19.92 21.50
C MET A 1 -23.65 20.27 22.04
N GLN A 2 -23.17 19.54 23.04
CA GLN A 2 -21.93 19.83 23.74
C GLN A 2 -20.76 19.37 22.86
N SER A 3 -19.97 20.30 22.33
CA SER A 3 -18.73 19.98 21.63
C SER A 3 -17.73 19.45 22.65
N GLN A 4 -17.67 18.14 22.84
CA GLN A 4 -16.57 17.54 23.59
C GLN A 4 -15.27 17.82 22.85
N THR A 5 -14.40 18.60 23.47
CA THR A 5 -13.05 18.87 22.97
C THR A 5 -12.28 17.56 22.94
N LEU A 6 -12.01 17.07 21.73
CA LEU A 6 -11.17 15.89 21.51
C LEU A 6 -9.78 16.18 22.09
N GLU A 7 -9.34 15.38 23.05
CA GLU A 7 -8.00 15.56 23.63
C GLU A 7 -6.94 15.13 22.61
N PRO A 8 -6.02 16.02 22.20
CA PRO A 8 -5.04 15.71 21.15
C PRO A 8 -4.14 14.52 21.50
N TRP A 9 -3.87 14.30 22.79
CA TRP A 9 -3.10 13.15 23.27
C TRP A 9 -3.72 11.80 22.87
N LYS A 10 -5.06 11.69 22.84
CA LYS A 10 -5.75 10.45 22.45
C LYS A 10 -5.50 10.09 20.98
N LEU A 11 -5.44 11.11 20.11
CA LEU A 11 -5.13 10.92 18.68
C LEU A 11 -3.70 10.43 18.50
N TYR A 12 -2.73 11.11 19.10
CA TYR A 12 -1.32 10.71 19.03
C TYR A 12 -1.08 9.32 19.60
N SER A 13 -1.71 8.98 20.72
CA SER A 13 -1.62 7.64 21.31
C SER A 13 -2.19 6.55 20.39
N THR A 14 -3.28 6.84 19.69
CA THR A 14 -3.92 5.87 18.77
C THR A 14 -3.06 5.63 17.55
N VAL A 15 -2.53 6.70 16.94
CA VAL A 15 -1.61 6.61 15.79
C VAL A 15 -0.32 5.88 16.20
N GLY A 16 0.25 6.20 17.36
CA GLY A 16 1.44 5.55 17.88
C GLY A 16 1.24 4.04 18.10
N LEU A 17 0.09 3.63 18.61
CA LEU A 17 -0.25 2.21 18.77
C LEU A 17 -0.34 1.49 17.41
N LEU A 18 -1.03 2.07 16.43
CA LEU A 18 -1.17 1.49 15.09
C LEU A 18 0.21 1.32 14.41
N LEU A 19 1.05 2.35 14.47
CA LEU A 19 2.42 2.30 13.94
C LEU A 19 3.29 1.28 14.69
N GLY A 20 3.15 1.18 16.01
CA GLY A 20 3.86 0.20 16.81
C GLY A 20 3.54 -1.23 16.40
N LEU A 21 2.26 -1.54 16.17
CA LEU A 21 1.83 -2.85 15.67
C LEU A 21 2.42 -3.17 14.29
N ASP A 22 2.51 -2.19 13.40
CA ASP A 22 3.15 -2.36 12.09
C ASP A 22 4.64 -2.68 12.23
N VAL A 23 5.38 -1.90 13.03
CA VAL A 23 6.82 -2.10 13.26
C VAL A 23 7.09 -3.47 13.85
N ILE A 24 6.27 -3.92 14.82
CA ILE A 24 6.40 -5.25 15.41
C ILE A 24 6.12 -6.33 14.35
N THR A 25 5.07 -6.18 13.54
CA THR A 25 4.71 -7.16 12.50
C THR A 25 5.82 -7.30 11.46
N PHE A 26 6.34 -6.19 10.94
CA PHE A 26 7.47 -6.20 10.01
C PHE A 26 8.76 -6.69 10.67
N GLY A 27 9.00 -6.34 11.94
CA GLY A 27 10.14 -6.83 12.70
C GLY A 27 10.14 -8.34 12.86
N ILE A 28 9.01 -8.95 13.22
CA ILE A 28 8.85 -10.40 13.31
C ILE A 28 9.09 -11.04 11.95
N TRP A 29 8.54 -10.49 10.87
CA TRP A 29 8.75 -11.01 9.52
C TRP A 29 10.25 -11.00 9.16
N GLN A 30 10.95 -9.87 9.32
CA GLN A 30 12.37 -9.77 8.98
C GLN A 30 13.28 -10.68 9.83
N ILE A 31 12.92 -10.94 11.09
CA ILE A 31 13.70 -11.81 11.97
C ILE A 31 13.46 -13.29 11.67
N VAL A 32 12.22 -13.69 11.40
CA VAL A 32 11.83 -15.11 11.23
C VAL A 32 12.00 -15.59 9.79
N ASP A 33 11.69 -14.75 8.80
CA ASP A 33 11.75 -15.08 7.38
C ASP A 33 12.31 -13.87 6.59
N PRO A 34 13.62 -13.62 6.72
CA PRO A 34 14.27 -12.47 6.10
C PRO A 34 14.15 -12.52 4.58
N LEU A 35 13.99 -11.35 3.96
CA LEU A 35 14.01 -11.26 2.50
C LEU A 35 15.44 -11.49 2.00
N GLN A 36 15.59 -12.48 1.13
CA GLN A 36 16.84 -12.83 0.49
C GLN A 36 16.73 -12.64 -1.03
N ARG A 37 17.87 -12.45 -1.68
CA ARG A 37 17.94 -12.40 -3.14
C ARG A 37 17.70 -13.81 -3.69
N THR A 38 16.69 -13.93 -4.55
CA THR A 38 16.36 -15.14 -5.29
C THR A 38 16.52 -14.85 -6.79
N ILE A 39 16.98 -15.85 -7.53
CA ILE A 39 17.14 -15.80 -8.98
C ILE A 39 16.08 -16.71 -9.60
N GLU A 40 15.27 -16.16 -10.48
CA GLU A 40 14.29 -16.89 -11.28
C GLU A 40 14.87 -17.07 -12.69
N GLU A 41 15.00 -18.31 -13.13
CA GLU A 41 15.49 -18.63 -14.46
C GLU A 41 14.31 -18.79 -15.42
N PHE A 42 14.36 -18.08 -16.55
CA PHE A 42 13.35 -18.19 -17.59
C PHE A 42 13.77 -19.19 -18.68
N THR A 43 12.87 -19.47 -19.63
CA THR A 43 13.16 -20.33 -20.77
C THR A 43 14.29 -19.76 -21.61
N LYS A 44 15.17 -20.63 -22.11
CA LYS A 44 16.26 -20.24 -23.00
C LYS A 44 15.69 -19.63 -24.29
N GLU A 45 16.25 -18.48 -24.67
CA GLU A 45 15.92 -17.80 -25.91
C GLU A 45 17.06 -17.98 -26.92
N GLU A 46 16.70 -18.23 -28.17
CA GLU A 46 17.66 -18.19 -29.28
C GLU A 46 17.96 -16.71 -29.60
N PRO A 47 19.25 -16.33 -29.73
CA PRO A 47 19.63 -14.96 -30.00
C PRO A 47 19.05 -14.48 -31.34
N ARG A 48 18.73 -13.19 -31.43
CA ARG A 48 18.38 -12.54 -32.70
C ARG A 48 19.66 -12.35 -33.54
N GLY A 49 20.19 -13.42 -34.12
CA GLY A 49 21.37 -13.42 -35.00
C GLY A 49 22.01 -14.82 -35.14
N ASP A 50 22.98 -14.98 -36.05
CA ASP A 50 23.72 -16.25 -36.30
C ASP A 50 24.79 -16.54 -35.24
N LEU A 51 24.47 -16.37 -33.95
CA LEU A 51 25.35 -16.81 -32.87
C LEU A 51 24.89 -18.19 -32.36
N ASP A 52 25.79 -19.17 -32.39
CA ASP A 52 25.59 -20.52 -31.85
C ASP A 52 25.65 -20.55 -30.30
N VAL A 53 24.96 -19.62 -29.62
CA VAL A 53 24.84 -19.61 -28.16
C VAL A 53 23.38 -19.48 -27.76
N LEU A 54 22.97 -20.19 -26.70
CA LEU A 54 21.64 -20.05 -26.10
C LEU A 54 21.71 -19.02 -24.98
N ILE A 55 20.80 -18.04 -24.97
CA ILE A 55 20.72 -17.03 -23.90
C ILE A 55 19.75 -17.56 -22.83
N LEU A 56 20.17 -17.59 -21.57
CA LEU A 56 19.30 -17.92 -20.43
C LEU A 56 18.99 -16.62 -19.66
N PRO A 57 17.77 -16.07 -19.75
CA PRO A 57 17.41 -14.88 -19.01
C PRO A 57 17.24 -15.21 -17.52
N GLN A 58 17.81 -14.38 -16.66
CA GLN A 58 17.72 -14.50 -15.20
C GLN A 58 17.10 -13.24 -14.59
N LEU A 59 16.12 -13.41 -13.71
CA LEU A 59 15.49 -12.33 -12.96
C LEU A 59 15.89 -12.37 -11.51
N GLU A 60 16.39 -11.27 -10.99
CA GLU A 60 16.74 -11.16 -9.58
C GLU A 60 15.64 -10.43 -8.83
N HIS A 61 15.12 -11.06 -7.79
CA HIS A 61 14.08 -10.45 -6.95
C HIS A 61 14.33 -10.77 -5.48
N CYS A 62 13.82 -9.92 -4.58
CA CYS A 62 13.85 -10.17 -3.15
C CYS A 62 12.63 -11.01 -2.77
N SER A 63 12.85 -12.25 -2.37
CA SER A 63 11.79 -13.15 -1.91
C SER A 63 12.13 -13.76 -0.55
N SER A 64 11.10 -14.26 0.13
CA SER A 64 11.21 -14.99 1.38
C SER A 64 10.55 -16.35 1.20
N VAL A 65 10.86 -17.33 2.06
CA VAL A 65 10.38 -18.70 1.87
C VAL A 65 8.85 -18.75 1.93
N LYS A 66 8.23 -17.91 2.77
CA LYS A 66 6.78 -17.80 2.93
C LYS A 66 6.25 -16.42 2.53
N MET A 67 6.80 -15.83 1.47
CA MET A 67 6.45 -14.49 0.97
C MET A 67 4.94 -14.27 0.85
N ASN A 68 4.22 -15.16 0.17
CA ASN A 68 2.78 -15.00 -0.04
C ASN A 68 1.96 -15.03 1.26
N THR A 69 2.39 -15.81 2.26
CA THR A 69 1.73 -15.87 3.57
C THR A 69 1.92 -14.56 4.32
N TRP A 70 3.15 -14.06 4.39
CA TRP A 70 3.45 -12.79 5.05
C TRP A 70 2.79 -11.59 4.36
N LEU A 71 2.87 -11.52 3.03
CA LEU A 71 2.17 -10.51 2.24
C LEU A 71 0.65 -10.58 2.45
N GLY A 72 0.08 -11.79 2.50
CA GLY A 72 -1.35 -11.97 2.77
C GLY A 72 -1.78 -11.43 4.15
N ILE A 73 -0.99 -11.66 5.19
CA ILE A 73 -1.26 -11.14 6.54
C ILE A 73 -1.16 -9.61 6.57
N VAL A 74 -0.11 -9.05 5.97
CA VAL A 74 0.11 -7.59 5.93
C VAL A 74 -0.95 -6.90 5.08
N TYR A 75 -1.20 -7.36 3.85
CA TYR A 75 -2.22 -6.78 2.98
C TYR A 75 -3.63 -7.00 3.51
N GLY A 76 -3.92 -8.13 4.14
CA GLY A 76 -5.20 -8.39 4.77
C GLY A 76 -5.48 -7.44 5.94
N SER A 77 -4.51 -7.28 6.86
CA SER A 77 -4.65 -6.35 7.99
C SER A 77 -4.76 -4.89 7.55
N LYS A 78 -3.94 -4.46 6.58
CA LYS A 78 -4.01 -3.11 6.00
C LYS A 78 -5.32 -2.88 5.23
N GLY A 79 -5.77 -3.87 4.47
CA GLY A 79 -7.05 -3.82 3.75
C GLY A 79 -8.23 -3.66 4.70
N LEU A 80 -8.26 -4.40 5.81
CA LEU A 80 -9.30 -4.26 6.83
C LEU A 80 -9.28 -2.86 7.47
N LEU A 81 -8.10 -2.33 7.80
CA LEU A 81 -7.96 -0.97 8.32
C LEU A 81 -8.48 0.09 7.33
N LEU A 82 -8.19 -0.07 6.03
CA LEU A 82 -8.70 0.81 4.98
C LEU A 82 -10.22 0.74 4.85
N LEU A 83 -10.81 -0.46 4.91
CA LEU A 83 -12.27 -0.64 4.87
C LEU A 83 -12.95 0.01 6.08
N LEU A 84 -12.39 -0.16 7.29
CA LEU A 84 -12.87 0.53 8.49
C LEU A 84 -12.74 2.05 8.36
N GLY A 85 -11.64 2.54 7.79
CA GLY A 85 -11.45 3.97 7.51
C GLY A 85 -12.50 4.54 6.56
N ILE A 86 -12.80 3.81 5.48
CA ILE A 86 -13.88 4.16 4.54
C ILE A 86 -15.25 4.18 5.25
N PHE A 87 -15.54 3.15 6.04
CA PHE A 87 -16.81 3.05 6.77
C PHE A 87 -17.00 4.23 7.73
N LEU A 88 -15.97 4.57 8.51
CA LEU A 88 -15.99 5.73 9.40
C LEU A 88 -16.11 7.05 8.63
N ALA A 89 -15.42 7.19 7.50
CA ALA A 89 -15.54 8.37 6.63
C ALA A 89 -16.96 8.52 6.04
N TYR A 90 -17.63 7.42 5.73
CA TYR A 90 -19.01 7.40 5.24
C TYR A 90 -19.99 7.89 6.31
N GLU A 91 -19.92 7.31 7.51
CA GLU A 91 -20.82 7.65 8.63
C GLU A 91 -20.67 9.12 9.06
N THR A 92 -19.43 9.61 9.09
CA THR A 92 -19.13 10.99 9.50
C THR A 92 -19.55 12.05 8.48
N LYS A 93 -19.86 11.68 7.23
CA LYS A 93 -20.28 12.61 6.17
C LYS A 93 -21.58 13.36 6.47
N SER A 94 -22.49 12.77 7.24
CA SER A 94 -23.84 13.32 7.48
C SER A 94 -23.93 14.32 8.65
N VAL A 95 -22.92 14.36 9.53
CA VAL A 95 -22.90 15.15 10.77
C VAL A 95 -22.15 16.47 10.53
N SER A 96 -22.70 17.37 9.70
CA SER A 96 -22.01 18.60 9.30
C SER A 96 -22.48 19.84 10.07
N THR A 97 -21.54 20.51 10.74
CA THR A 97 -21.63 21.92 11.16
C THR A 97 -20.51 22.74 10.49
N GLU A 98 -20.66 24.05 10.39
CA GLU A 98 -19.91 24.97 9.49
C GLU A 98 -18.38 25.06 9.72
N LYS A 99 -17.85 24.47 10.81
CA LYS A 99 -16.39 24.39 11.10
C LYS A 99 -15.70 23.14 10.52
N ILE A 100 -16.40 22.30 9.77
CA ILE A 100 -15.96 20.93 9.46
C ILE A 100 -15.79 20.68 7.94
N ASN A 101 -15.10 21.51 7.15
CA ASN A 101 -14.74 21.09 5.77
C ASN A 101 -13.53 20.12 5.77
N ASP A 102 -12.66 20.19 6.79
CA ASP A 102 -11.44 19.38 6.90
C ASP A 102 -11.73 17.87 6.97
N HIS A 103 -12.74 17.42 7.73
CA HIS A 103 -13.07 15.98 7.80
C HIS A 103 -13.57 15.42 6.46
N ARG A 104 -14.18 16.26 5.60
CA ARG A 104 -14.68 15.87 4.29
C ARG A 104 -13.52 15.68 3.32
N ALA A 105 -12.55 16.61 3.34
CA ALA A 105 -11.31 16.46 2.58
C ALA A 105 -10.53 15.21 3.00
N VAL A 106 -10.41 14.96 4.31
CA VAL A 106 -9.77 13.75 4.85
C VAL A 106 -10.52 12.49 4.40
N GLY A 107 -11.86 12.48 4.47
CA GLY A 107 -12.67 11.35 4.00
C GLY A 107 -12.44 11.07 2.50
N MET A 108 -12.46 12.10 1.66
CA MET A 108 -12.19 11.97 0.21
C MET A 108 -10.77 11.44 -0.07
N ALA A 109 -9.78 11.88 0.71
CA ALA A 109 -8.42 11.36 0.61
C ALA A 109 -8.35 9.87 0.99
N ILE A 110 -9.02 9.45 2.06
CA ILE A 110 -9.09 8.03 2.47
C ILE A 110 -9.73 7.19 1.35
N TYR A 111 -10.82 7.65 0.74
CA TYR A 111 -11.45 6.96 -0.39
C TYR A 111 -10.49 6.78 -1.57
N ASN A 112 -9.79 7.85 -1.97
CA ASN A 112 -8.83 7.80 -3.07
C ASN A 112 -7.70 6.79 -2.81
N VAL A 113 -7.07 6.88 -1.64
CA VAL A 113 -5.97 5.99 -1.24
C VAL A 113 -6.45 4.55 -1.19
N ALA A 114 -7.59 4.29 -0.55
CA ALA A 114 -8.10 2.94 -0.37
C ALA A 114 -8.46 2.26 -1.70
N VAL A 115 -9.14 2.95 -2.62
CA VAL A 115 -9.48 2.40 -3.94
C VAL A 115 -8.23 2.10 -4.75
N LEU A 116 -7.28 3.04 -4.80
CA LEU A 116 -6.02 2.83 -5.52
C LEU A 116 -5.24 1.65 -4.94
N CYS A 117 -5.10 1.55 -3.62
CA CYS A 117 -4.37 0.45 -2.97
C CYS A 117 -5.05 -0.91 -3.18
N LEU A 118 -6.39 -0.99 -3.07
CA LEU A 118 -7.14 -2.24 -3.23
C LEU A 118 -7.08 -2.79 -4.67
N ILE A 119 -6.93 -1.93 -5.67
CA ILE A 119 -6.77 -2.35 -7.07
C ILE A 119 -5.31 -2.69 -7.37
N THR A 120 -4.37 -1.85 -6.93
CA THR A 120 -2.96 -1.96 -7.34
C THR A 120 -2.21 -3.09 -6.62
N ALA A 121 -2.56 -3.40 -5.37
CA ALA A 121 -1.97 -4.50 -4.63
C ALA A 121 -2.14 -5.88 -5.32
N PRO A 122 -3.36 -6.34 -5.68
CA PRO A 122 -3.51 -7.61 -6.37
C PRO A 122 -2.90 -7.58 -7.79
N VAL A 123 -3.00 -6.46 -8.52
CA VAL A 123 -2.41 -6.33 -9.86
C VAL A 123 -0.89 -6.53 -9.81
N THR A 124 -0.20 -5.89 -8.86
CA THR A 124 1.25 -6.00 -8.70
C THR A 124 1.70 -7.39 -8.23
N MET A 125 0.86 -8.09 -7.46
CA MET A 125 1.10 -9.50 -7.11
C MET A 125 0.99 -10.43 -8.32
N ILE A 126 0.03 -10.19 -9.22
CA ILE A 126 -0.16 -11.03 -10.43
C ILE A 126 0.94 -10.74 -11.46
N LEU A 127 1.37 -9.48 -11.59
CA LEU A 127 2.39 -9.05 -12.56
C LEU A 127 3.82 -9.12 -12.01
N SER A 128 4.07 -9.84 -10.92
CA SER A 128 5.38 -9.87 -10.26
C SER A 128 6.52 -10.37 -11.16
N SER A 129 6.21 -11.22 -12.15
CA SER A 129 7.19 -11.73 -13.12
C SER A 129 7.59 -10.69 -14.20
N GLN A 130 6.83 -9.60 -14.36
CA GLN A 130 7.15 -8.51 -15.29
C GLN A 130 7.59 -7.27 -14.52
N GLN A 131 8.90 -7.08 -14.36
CA GLN A 131 9.47 -6.00 -13.56
C GLN A 131 9.04 -4.61 -14.03
N ASP A 132 9.09 -4.34 -15.34
CA ASP A 132 8.70 -3.03 -15.89
C ASP A 132 7.24 -2.70 -15.59
N ALA A 133 6.36 -3.68 -15.76
CA ALA A 133 4.93 -3.49 -15.52
C ALA A 133 4.62 -3.34 -14.03
N SER A 134 5.17 -4.21 -13.18
CA SER A 134 5.01 -4.14 -11.73
C SER A 134 5.51 -2.80 -11.18
N PHE A 135 6.71 -2.36 -11.62
CA PHE A 135 7.27 -1.07 -11.25
C PHE A 135 6.40 0.11 -11.70
N ALA A 136 5.93 0.09 -12.96
CA ALA A 136 5.06 1.15 -13.48
C ALA A 136 3.76 1.25 -12.69
N PHE A 137 3.09 0.13 -12.40
CA PHE A 137 1.85 0.12 -11.63
C PHE A 137 2.07 0.61 -10.19
N SER A 138 3.09 0.12 -9.49
CA SER A 138 3.39 0.55 -8.12
C SER A 138 3.75 2.02 -8.04
N SER A 139 4.65 2.50 -8.91
CA SER A 139 5.12 3.89 -8.88
C SER A 139 4.01 4.88 -9.22
N LEU A 140 3.23 4.62 -10.28
CA LEU A 140 2.11 5.48 -10.65
C LEU A 140 1.04 5.51 -9.56
N ALA A 141 0.71 4.36 -8.96
CA ALA A 141 -0.23 4.29 -7.85
C ALA A 141 0.20 5.15 -6.67
N ILE A 142 1.48 5.09 -6.28
CA ILE A 142 2.03 5.89 -5.19
C ILE A 142 1.99 7.38 -5.53
N VAL A 143 2.47 7.77 -6.72
CA VAL A 143 2.54 9.17 -7.16
C VAL A 143 1.15 9.79 -7.24
N PHE A 144 0.19 9.13 -7.90
CA PHE A 144 -1.18 9.64 -8.00
C PHE A 144 -1.86 9.70 -6.64
N SER A 145 -1.71 8.67 -5.82
CA SER A 145 -2.28 8.62 -4.46
C SER A 145 -1.77 9.76 -3.58
N ALA A 146 -0.46 10.00 -3.58
CA ALA A 146 0.17 11.08 -2.82
C ALA A 146 -0.25 12.45 -3.36
N TYR A 147 -0.19 12.66 -4.68
CA TYR A 147 -0.53 13.94 -5.30
C TYR A 147 -1.99 14.33 -5.04
N ILE A 148 -2.94 13.40 -5.28
CA ILE A 148 -4.36 13.65 -5.04
C ILE A 148 -4.62 13.93 -3.57
N THR A 149 -4.02 13.15 -2.65
CA THR A 149 -4.17 13.36 -1.20
C THR A 149 -3.70 14.76 -0.79
N LEU A 150 -2.53 15.21 -1.27
CA LEU A 150 -2.01 16.54 -0.98
C LEU A 150 -2.92 17.64 -1.53
N VAL A 151 -3.34 17.53 -2.78
CA VAL A 151 -4.24 18.50 -3.42
C VAL A 151 -5.57 18.59 -2.67
N VAL A 152 -6.19 17.46 -2.35
CA VAL A 152 -7.48 17.40 -1.64
C VAL A 152 -7.38 17.99 -0.23
N LEU A 153 -6.26 17.79 0.47
CA LEU A 153 -6.09 18.27 1.85
C LEU A 153 -5.72 19.76 1.95
N PHE A 154 -4.98 20.30 0.98
CA PHE A 154 -4.38 21.63 1.08
C PHE A 154 -4.98 22.69 0.15
N VAL A 155 -5.57 22.33 -0.99
CA VAL A 155 -6.19 23.32 -1.90
C VAL A 155 -7.50 23.93 -1.37
N PRO A 156 -8.40 23.20 -0.69
CA PRO A 156 -9.64 23.79 -0.19
C PRO A 156 -9.48 24.54 1.16
N LYS A 157 -8.25 24.76 1.62
CA LYS A 157 -7.92 25.60 2.78
C LYS A 157 -7.70 27.04 2.35
#